data_AF-A0AAD3HGI2-F1
#
_entry.id   AF-A0AAD3HGI2-F1
#
_cell.length_a   1.000
_cell.length_b   1.000
_cell.length_c   1.000
_cell.angle_alpha   90.00
_cell.angle_beta   90.00
_cell.angle_gamma   90.00
#
_symmetry.space_group_name_H-M   'P 1'
#
loop_
_entity.id
_entity.type
_entity.pdbx_description
1 polymer ?
#
loop_
_entity_poly.entity_id
_entity_poly.type
_entity_poly.pdbx_seq_one_letter_code
_entity_poly.pdbx_strand_id
1 'polypeptide(L)'
;MKIIQNAAEEEIPNICKSLKLKDDASISNFFPNSELSYSSSMENMEPLLPPMRHPKYCERGKYLLNLDYLIHDFEAMCKTLKPHSKLVLIDMGADLARESGPVIQLLDLYSKFGFEFDHIYGFEMKFTDPVHVFRNQIPEKYMHSFHWVNVAVESDPDSKMNPLKSIVTKFDKDDFVVVKLDIDFGLIEVPLAKQIYESEELREKIDQFYFEHHVNMKEMARWWTRSMNGTVKESMELFHGLRQKGVASHFWV
;
A
#
# COMPACT_ATOMS: atom_id res chain seq x y z
N MET A 1 -21.57 -6.03 -7.09
CA MET A 1 -21.38 -5.17 -5.91
C MET A 1 -21.53 -3.73 -6.38
N LYS A 2 -22.19 -2.84 -5.62
CA LYS A 2 -22.28 -1.43 -6.03
C LYS A 2 -20.91 -0.78 -5.84
N ILE A 3 -20.40 -0.11 -6.88
CA ILE A 3 -19.16 0.67 -6.83
C ILE A 3 -19.47 1.96 -6.04
N ILE A 4 -18.64 2.29 -5.06
CA ILE A 4 -18.89 3.41 -4.13
C ILE A 4 -19.03 4.73 -4.90
N GLN A 5 -18.18 4.95 -5.91
CA GLN A 5 -18.18 6.17 -6.75
C GLN A 5 -19.47 6.37 -7.58
N ASN A 6 -20.25 5.30 -7.82
CA ASN A 6 -21.49 5.36 -8.61
C ASN A 6 -22.76 5.34 -7.74
N ALA A 7 -22.61 5.34 -6.41
CA ALA A 7 -23.73 5.36 -5.49
C ALA A 7 -24.26 6.78 -5.29
N ALA A 8 -25.57 6.92 -5.11
CA ALA A 8 -26.13 8.20 -4.64
C ALA A 8 -25.61 8.49 -3.23
N GLU A 9 -25.41 9.77 -2.88
CA GLU A 9 -24.86 10.19 -1.58
C GLU A 9 -25.59 9.56 -0.37
N GLU A 10 -26.91 9.44 -0.47
CA GLU A 10 -27.78 8.80 0.52
C GLU A 10 -27.59 7.29 0.67
N GLU A 11 -27.02 6.62 -0.34
CA GLU A 11 -26.73 5.17 -0.31
C GLU A 11 -25.35 4.86 0.28
N ILE A 12 -24.40 5.80 0.21
CA ILE A 12 -23.00 5.62 0.67
C ILE A 12 -22.94 5.09 2.11
N PRO A 13 -23.66 5.65 3.11
CA PRO A 13 -23.58 5.15 4.48
C PRO A 13 -23.96 3.68 4.62
N ASN A 14 -24.97 3.22 3.86
CA ASN A 14 -25.41 1.84 3.88
C ASN A 14 -24.42 0.91 3.19
N ILE A 15 -23.79 1.36 2.09
CA ILE A 15 -22.73 0.63 1.40
C ILE A 15 -21.53 0.48 2.33
N CYS A 16 -21.03 1.57 2.92
CA CYS A 16 -19.88 1.52 3.83
C CYS A 16 -20.14 0.62 5.03
N LYS A 17 -21.34 0.67 5.62
CA LYS A 17 -21.72 -0.21 6.73
C LYS A 17 -21.70 -1.70 6.35
N SER A 18 -21.93 -2.03 5.08
CA SER A 18 -21.83 -3.42 4.59
C SER A 18 -20.39 -3.93 4.50
N LEU A 19 -19.40 -3.04 4.47
CA LEU A 19 -17.97 -3.34 4.51
C LEU A 19 -17.45 -3.53 5.93
N LYS A 20 -18.29 -3.29 6.95
CA LYS A 20 -17.93 -3.51 8.34
C LYS A 20 -17.45 -4.94 8.53
N LEU A 21 -16.32 -5.10 9.20
CA LEU A 21 -15.83 -6.40 9.61
C LEU A 21 -16.91 -7.08 10.46
N LYS A 22 -17.38 -8.24 9.97
CA LYS A 22 -18.69 -8.80 10.33
C LYS A 22 -18.85 -9.17 11.80
N ASP A 23 -17.74 -9.31 12.53
CA ASP A 23 -17.72 -9.59 13.96
C ASP A 23 -16.47 -8.97 14.60
N ASP A 24 -16.62 -7.98 15.50
CA ASP A 24 -15.54 -7.54 16.40
C ASP A 24 -14.99 -8.75 17.20
N ALA A 25 -15.87 -9.72 17.50
CA ALA A 25 -15.53 -11.00 18.08
C ALA A 25 -14.56 -11.82 17.21
N SER A 26 -14.63 -11.73 15.88
CA SER A 26 -13.72 -12.43 14.99
C SER A 26 -12.32 -11.81 15.01
N ILE A 27 -12.22 -10.48 15.03
CA ILE A 27 -10.95 -9.77 15.18
C ILE A 27 -10.35 -10.09 16.53
N SER A 28 -11.13 -10.04 17.62
CA SER A 28 -10.66 -10.45 18.94
C SER A 28 -10.33 -11.94 19.02
N ASN A 29 -10.94 -12.81 18.20
CA ASN A 29 -10.56 -14.22 18.14
C ASN A 29 -9.19 -14.43 17.46
N PHE A 30 -8.83 -13.58 16.51
CA PHE A 30 -7.49 -13.56 15.91
C PHE A 30 -6.47 -12.83 16.80
N PHE A 31 -6.91 -11.82 17.55
CA PHE A 31 -6.10 -10.97 18.42
C PHE A 31 -6.71 -10.90 19.85
N PRO A 32 -6.66 -12.00 20.62
CA PRO A 32 -7.37 -12.13 21.91
C PRO A 32 -6.95 -11.11 22.97
N ASN A 33 -5.78 -10.50 22.83
CA ASN A 33 -5.28 -9.47 23.73
C ASN A 33 -5.42 -8.04 23.17
N SER A 34 -6.21 -7.83 22.10
CA SER A 34 -6.31 -6.53 21.41
C SER A 34 -4.96 -5.99 20.92
N GLU A 35 -4.07 -6.88 20.48
CA GLU A 35 -2.71 -6.56 19.98
C GLU A 35 -2.71 -5.81 18.63
N LEU A 36 -3.88 -5.40 18.14
CA LEU A 36 -4.01 -4.59 16.94
C LEU A 36 -3.25 -3.28 17.07
N SER A 37 -2.81 -2.80 15.93
CA SER A 37 -2.34 -1.43 15.79
C SER A 37 -3.46 -0.52 15.31
N TYR A 38 -3.23 0.77 15.45
CA TYR A 38 -4.19 1.82 15.14
C TYR A 38 -3.49 2.94 14.39
N SER A 39 -4.21 3.64 13.53
CA SER A 39 -3.83 4.95 13.02
C SER A 39 -4.98 5.92 13.28
N SER A 40 -4.74 7.23 13.20
CA SER A 40 -5.85 8.19 13.36
C SER A 40 -6.88 8.12 12.23
N SER A 41 -6.56 7.46 11.11
CA SER A 41 -7.43 7.26 9.95
C SER A 41 -8.08 5.87 9.89
N MET A 42 -7.61 4.90 10.69
CA MET A 42 -8.15 3.53 10.70
C MET A 42 -8.24 2.95 12.11
N GLU A 43 -9.41 2.38 12.43
CA GLU A 43 -9.67 1.81 13.75
C GLU A 43 -8.98 0.46 13.95
N ASN A 44 -8.65 -0.28 12.89
CA ASN A 44 -8.00 -1.59 13.02
C ASN A 44 -6.90 -1.77 11.97
N MET A 45 -5.69 -2.10 12.42
CA MET A 45 -4.56 -2.46 11.58
C MET A 45 -3.81 -3.65 12.17
N GLU A 46 -3.10 -4.40 11.33
CA GLU A 46 -2.28 -5.51 11.79
C GLU A 46 -1.16 -5.03 12.71
N PRO A 47 -0.74 -5.84 13.69
CA PRO A 47 0.37 -5.48 14.57
C PRO A 47 1.68 -5.27 13.78
N LEU A 48 2.48 -4.28 14.16
CA LEU A 48 3.86 -4.15 13.66
C LEU A 48 4.72 -5.21 14.36
N LEU A 49 5.15 -6.23 13.62
CA LEU A 49 5.95 -7.33 14.16
C LEU A 49 7.04 -7.77 13.17
N PRO A 50 8.25 -8.12 13.66
CA PRO A 50 9.20 -8.88 12.88
C PRO A 50 8.62 -10.27 12.49
N PRO A 51 9.00 -10.83 11.33
CA PRO A 51 10.02 -10.34 10.40
C PRO A 51 9.45 -9.44 9.30
N MET A 52 8.40 -8.65 9.58
CA MET A 52 7.79 -7.75 8.59
C MET A 52 7.17 -8.53 7.42
N ARG A 53 6.64 -9.71 7.74
CA ARG A 53 5.97 -10.65 6.84
C ARG A 53 4.79 -11.27 7.55
N HIS A 54 4.03 -12.06 6.80
CA HIS A 54 3.00 -12.93 7.37
C HIS A 54 3.54 -13.71 8.58
N PRO A 55 2.86 -13.70 9.75
CA PRO A 55 3.38 -14.31 10.98
C PRO A 55 3.78 -15.80 10.86
N LYS A 56 3.07 -16.55 10.02
CA LYS A 56 3.38 -17.97 9.70
C LYS A 56 4.61 -18.18 8.80
N TYR A 57 5.26 -17.13 8.28
CA TYR A 57 6.43 -17.26 7.41
C TYR A 57 7.59 -17.98 8.11
N CYS A 58 7.84 -17.66 9.39
CA CYS A 58 8.90 -18.28 10.19
C CYS A 58 8.74 -19.81 10.31
N GLU A 59 7.51 -20.31 10.29
CA GLU A 59 7.22 -21.74 10.35
C GLU A 59 7.18 -22.40 8.97
N ARG A 60 6.72 -21.63 7.97
CA ARG A 60 6.37 -22.13 6.63
C ARG A 60 6.72 -21.08 5.58
N GLY A 61 7.84 -21.28 4.88
CA GLY A 61 8.34 -20.35 3.87
C GLY A 61 7.37 -20.00 2.73
N LYS A 62 6.32 -20.80 2.49
CA LYS A 62 5.27 -20.49 1.50
C LYS A 62 4.48 -19.20 1.79
N TYR A 63 4.53 -18.69 3.03
CA TYR A 63 3.86 -17.44 3.42
C TYR A 63 4.72 -16.20 3.19
N LEU A 64 5.89 -16.31 2.54
CA LEU A 64 6.79 -15.19 2.29
C LEU A 64 6.07 -14.02 1.60
N LEU A 65 5.30 -14.30 0.55
CA LEU A 65 4.60 -13.27 -0.25
C LEU A 65 3.10 -13.19 0.05
N ASN A 66 2.66 -13.78 1.15
CA ASN A 66 1.23 -13.83 1.47
C ASN A 66 0.80 -12.55 2.19
N LEU A 67 -0.23 -11.89 1.65
CA LEU A 67 -0.77 -10.62 2.15
C LEU A 67 -1.97 -10.79 3.10
N ASP A 68 -2.44 -12.02 3.37
CA ASP A 68 -3.69 -12.28 4.12
C ASP A 68 -3.61 -11.88 5.61
N TYR A 69 -2.45 -11.44 6.09
CA TYR A 69 -2.28 -10.93 7.44
C TYR A 69 -2.50 -9.42 7.56
N LEU A 70 -2.49 -8.69 6.44
CA LEU A 70 -2.75 -7.26 6.43
C LEU A 70 -4.23 -7.00 6.74
N ILE A 71 -4.49 -5.99 7.55
CA ILE A 71 -5.85 -5.64 7.96
C ILE A 71 -6.19 -4.27 7.40
N HIS A 72 -7.26 -4.25 6.59
CA HIS A 72 -7.84 -3.04 6.04
C HIS A 72 -9.22 -2.80 6.62
N ASP A 73 -9.42 -1.62 7.18
CA ASP A 73 -10.72 -1.12 7.62
C ASP A 73 -11.45 -0.46 6.43
N PHE A 74 -11.97 -1.31 5.53
CA PHE A 74 -12.70 -0.86 4.34
C PHE A 74 -13.96 -0.04 4.68
N GLU A 75 -14.55 -0.23 5.86
CA GLU A 75 -15.65 0.61 6.33
C GLU A 75 -15.16 2.03 6.63
N ALA A 76 -14.10 2.18 7.42
CA ALA A 76 -13.52 3.49 7.73
C ALA A 76 -13.07 4.21 6.46
N MET A 77 -12.33 3.52 5.57
CA MET A 77 -11.91 4.08 4.28
C MET A 77 -13.10 4.51 3.41
N CYS A 78 -14.18 3.71 3.38
CA CYS A 78 -15.36 4.06 2.58
C CYS A 78 -16.05 5.33 3.09
N LYS A 79 -16.05 5.57 4.41
CA LYS A 79 -16.66 6.76 5.02
C LYS A 79 -15.91 8.06 4.70
N THR A 80 -14.64 7.99 4.30
CA THR A 80 -13.86 9.19 3.91
C THR A 80 -14.07 9.57 2.45
N LEU A 81 -14.53 8.63 1.62
CA LEU A 81 -14.77 8.86 0.20
C LEU A 81 -15.95 9.82 -0.03
N LYS A 82 -15.75 10.71 -1.00
CA LYS A 82 -16.76 11.61 -1.55
C LYS A 82 -17.13 11.18 -2.97
N PRO A 83 -18.28 11.62 -3.51
CA PRO A 83 -18.69 11.27 -4.87
C PRO A 83 -17.69 11.66 -5.98
N HIS A 84 -16.79 12.60 -5.71
CA HIS A 84 -15.78 13.08 -6.66
C HIS A 84 -14.36 12.64 -6.30
N SER A 85 -14.19 11.82 -5.27
CA SER A 85 -12.90 11.27 -4.88
C SER A 85 -12.38 10.36 -5.98
N LYS A 86 -11.13 10.61 -6.38
CA LYS A 86 -10.37 9.70 -7.23
C LYS A 86 -9.70 8.65 -6.37
N LEU A 87 -9.65 7.42 -6.85
CA LEU A 87 -8.89 6.34 -6.24
C LEU A 87 -7.60 6.17 -7.04
N VAL A 88 -6.46 6.36 -6.37
CA VAL A 88 -5.14 6.38 -7.00
C VAL A 88 -4.22 5.39 -6.32
N LEU A 89 -3.55 4.55 -7.10
CA LEU A 89 -2.45 3.70 -6.64
C LEU A 89 -1.16 4.12 -7.32
N ILE A 90 -0.09 4.29 -6.54
CA ILE A 90 1.25 4.58 -7.02
C ILE A 90 2.16 3.44 -6.57
N ASP A 91 2.60 2.62 -7.51
CA ASP A 91 3.50 1.51 -7.31
C ASP A 91 4.92 1.89 -7.75
N MET A 92 5.78 2.12 -6.78
CA MET A 92 7.21 2.33 -7.01
C MET A 92 7.93 0.98 -6.94
N GLY A 93 8.36 0.50 -8.11
CA GLY A 93 8.99 -0.81 -8.33
C GLY A 93 7.96 -1.89 -8.63
N ALA A 94 7.25 -1.69 -9.75
CA ALA A 94 6.04 -2.44 -10.06
C ALA A 94 6.26 -3.88 -10.54
N ASP A 95 7.50 -4.34 -10.73
CA ASP A 95 7.89 -5.65 -11.30
C ASP A 95 6.73 -6.60 -11.64
N LEU A 96 6.19 -6.43 -12.84
CA LEU A 96 5.02 -7.18 -13.33
C LEU A 96 5.40 -8.54 -13.94
N ALA A 97 6.65 -8.99 -13.80
CA ALA A 97 7.11 -10.24 -14.41
C ALA A 97 6.45 -11.50 -13.84
N ARG A 98 5.79 -11.40 -12.68
CA ARG A 98 5.17 -12.53 -11.98
C ARG A 98 3.67 -12.51 -12.21
N GLU A 99 3.13 -13.55 -12.87
CA GLU A 99 1.69 -13.77 -12.93
C GLU A 99 1.11 -13.78 -11.50
N SER A 100 0.07 -12.99 -11.26
CA SER A 100 -0.53 -12.80 -9.93
C SER A 100 0.43 -12.26 -8.87
N GLY A 101 1.32 -11.34 -9.27
CA GLY A 101 2.23 -10.63 -8.35
C GLY A 101 1.49 -9.94 -7.20
N PRO A 102 2.18 -9.65 -6.07
CA PRO A 102 1.54 -9.11 -4.88
C PRO A 102 0.73 -7.82 -5.12
N VAL A 103 1.15 -6.94 -6.05
CA VAL A 103 0.38 -5.72 -6.37
C VAL A 103 -0.95 -6.05 -7.05
N ILE A 104 -1.00 -7.06 -7.92
CA ILE A 104 -2.28 -7.52 -8.51
C ILE A 104 -3.18 -8.12 -7.43
N GLN A 105 -2.62 -8.86 -6.46
CA GLN A 105 -3.39 -9.37 -5.32
C GLN A 105 -3.96 -8.23 -4.46
N LEU A 106 -3.19 -7.16 -4.28
CA LEU A 106 -3.64 -5.96 -3.58
C LEU A 106 -4.78 -5.28 -4.34
N LEU A 107 -4.62 -5.02 -5.64
CA LEU A 107 -5.67 -4.44 -6.48
C LEU A 107 -6.95 -5.30 -6.49
N ASP A 108 -6.80 -6.63 -6.54
CA ASP A 108 -7.92 -7.57 -6.44
C ASP A 108 -8.62 -7.48 -5.08
N LEU A 109 -7.87 -7.29 -4.00
CA LEU A 109 -8.43 -7.10 -2.66
C LEU A 109 -9.28 -5.82 -2.58
N TYR A 110 -8.76 -4.68 -3.04
CA TYR A 110 -9.51 -3.42 -3.06
C TYR A 110 -10.79 -3.52 -3.92
N SER A 111 -10.68 -4.12 -5.12
CA SER A 111 -11.81 -4.35 -6.02
C SER A 111 -12.91 -5.21 -5.37
N LYS A 112 -12.54 -6.25 -4.60
CA LYS A 112 -13.50 -7.07 -3.84
C LYS A 112 -14.32 -6.29 -2.81
N PHE A 113 -13.83 -5.12 -2.36
CA PHE A 113 -14.54 -4.24 -1.43
C PHE A 113 -15.07 -2.95 -2.09
N GLY A 114 -14.94 -2.82 -3.41
CA GLY A 114 -15.62 -1.80 -4.20
C GLY A 114 -14.80 -0.55 -4.45
N PHE A 115 -13.50 -0.66 -4.16
CA PHE A 115 -12.50 0.34 -4.46
C PHE A 115 -11.88 -0.01 -5.82
N GLU A 116 -12.42 0.60 -6.86
CA GLU A 116 -11.87 0.51 -8.21
C GLU A 116 -10.98 1.73 -8.45
N PHE A 117 -9.71 1.51 -8.78
CA PHE A 117 -8.76 2.60 -8.97
C PHE A 117 -8.97 3.28 -10.33
N ASP A 118 -9.10 4.61 -10.31
CA ASP A 118 -9.15 5.46 -11.52
C ASP A 118 -7.76 5.56 -12.17
N HIS A 119 -6.72 5.58 -11.34
CA HIS A 119 -5.34 5.72 -11.78
C HIS A 119 -4.42 4.75 -11.04
N ILE A 120 -3.67 3.94 -11.79
CA ILE A 120 -2.64 3.04 -11.27
C ILE A 120 -1.33 3.41 -11.95
N TYR A 121 -0.39 4.04 -11.23
CA TYR A 121 0.91 4.42 -11.75
C TYR A 121 1.95 3.37 -11.36
N GLY A 122 2.43 2.60 -12.33
CA GLY A 122 3.51 1.62 -12.12
C GLY A 122 4.85 2.16 -12.59
N PHE A 123 5.78 2.39 -11.66
CA PHE A 123 7.16 2.79 -11.94
C PHE A 123 8.08 1.59 -11.95
N GLU A 124 8.90 1.48 -12.99
CA GLU A 124 9.88 0.40 -13.11
C GLU A 124 11.16 0.92 -13.79
N MET A 125 12.31 0.67 -13.16
CA MET A 125 13.61 1.09 -13.70
C MET A 125 14.08 0.18 -14.85
N LYS A 126 13.82 -1.13 -14.71
CA LYS A 126 14.23 -2.11 -15.71
C LYS A 126 13.34 -1.97 -16.95
N PHE A 127 13.98 -1.79 -18.10
CA PHE A 127 13.23 -1.70 -19.35
C PHE A 127 12.37 -2.96 -19.56
N THR A 128 11.07 -2.73 -19.77
CA THR A 128 10.09 -3.76 -20.14
C THR A 128 9.27 -3.22 -21.31
N ASP A 129 9.18 -4.00 -22.38
CA ASP A 129 8.43 -3.61 -23.58
C ASP A 129 6.96 -3.30 -23.21
N PRO A 130 6.48 -2.05 -23.43
CA PRO A 130 5.10 -1.70 -23.12
C PRO A 130 4.07 -2.60 -23.81
N VAL A 131 4.37 -3.10 -25.02
CA VAL A 131 3.47 -4.04 -25.70
C VAL A 131 3.31 -5.32 -24.88
N HIS A 132 4.40 -5.83 -24.31
CA HIS A 132 4.35 -6.99 -23.43
C HIS A 132 3.60 -6.69 -22.13
N VAL A 133 3.89 -5.54 -21.51
CA VAL A 133 3.21 -5.10 -20.27
C VAL A 133 1.70 -5.09 -20.45
N PHE A 134 1.19 -4.36 -21.45
CA PHE A 134 -0.24 -4.17 -21.65
C PHE A 134 -0.96 -5.37 -22.28
N ARG A 135 -0.27 -6.24 -23.03
CA ARG A 135 -0.92 -7.43 -23.63
C ARG A 135 -0.84 -8.67 -22.78
N ASN A 136 0.17 -8.78 -21.92
CA ASN A 136 0.49 -10.04 -21.24
C ASN A 136 0.52 -9.95 -19.72
N GLN A 137 0.82 -8.79 -19.14
CA GLN A 137 1.07 -8.69 -17.69
C GLN A 137 -0.07 -8.02 -16.93
N ILE A 138 -0.66 -6.96 -17.49
CA ILE A 138 -1.77 -6.25 -16.85
C ILE A 138 -3.09 -6.97 -17.15
N PRO A 139 -3.87 -7.37 -16.13
CA PRO A 139 -5.22 -7.89 -16.34
C PRO A 139 -6.11 -6.86 -17.07
N GLU A 140 -6.94 -7.34 -18.00
CA GLU A 140 -7.77 -6.49 -18.87
C GLU A 140 -8.61 -5.44 -18.10
N LYS A 141 -9.12 -5.82 -16.92
CA LYS A 141 -9.92 -4.92 -16.06
C LYS A 141 -9.16 -3.66 -15.60
N TYR A 142 -7.83 -3.71 -15.51
CA TYR A 142 -7.01 -2.56 -15.09
C TYR A 142 -6.44 -1.78 -16.28
N MET A 143 -6.61 -2.28 -17.51
CA MET A 143 -5.94 -1.73 -18.70
C MET A 143 -6.21 -0.23 -18.93
N HIS A 144 -7.41 0.25 -18.59
CA HIS A 144 -7.81 1.64 -18.80
C HIS A 144 -7.31 2.59 -17.70
N SER A 145 -7.10 2.07 -16.49
CA SER A 145 -6.63 2.85 -15.34
C SER A 145 -5.10 2.85 -15.21
N PHE A 146 -4.41 1.93 -15.89
CA PHE A 146 -2.99 1.69 -15.68
C PHE A 146 -2.10 2.60 -16.53
N HIS A 147 -1.13 3.23 -15.88
CA HIS A 147 -0.11 4.10 -16.44
C HIS A 147 1.26 3.47 -16.20
N TRP A 148 1.91 2.98 -17.27
CA TRP A 148 3.25 2.38 -17.18
C TRP A 148 4.32 3.46 -17.35
N VAL A 149 5.17 3.62 -16.32
CA VAL A 149 6.22 4.65 -16.26
C VAL A 149 7.58 3.94 -16.14
N ASN A 150 8.19 3.62 -17.27
CA ASN A 150 9.43 2.85 -17.32
C ASN A 150 10.69 3.71 -17.12
N VAL A 151 10.75 4.43 -15.99
CA VAL A 151 11.90 5.21 -15.54
C VAL A 151 12.13 4.97 -14.05
N ALA A 152 13.37 5.14 -13.61
CA ALA A 152 13.71 5.09 -12.19
C ALA A 152 13.04 6.23 -11.43
N VAL A 153 12.60 5.95 -10.21
CA VAL A 153 12.17 6.97 -9.25
C VAL A 153 13.38 7.64 -8.61
N GLU A 154 13.24 8.91 -8.27
CA GLU A 154 14.27 9.69 -7.58
C GLU A 154 13.77 10.14 -6.21
N SER A 155 14.69 10.22 -5.24
CA SER A 155 14.37 10.66 -3.88
C SER A 155 14.60 12.15 -3.63
N ASP A 156 15.15 12.89 -4.59
CA ASP A 156 15.26 14.35 -4.47
C ASP A 156 13.85 14.99 -4.47
N PRO A 157 13.45 15.75 -3.43
CA PRO A 157 12.15 16.41 -3.35
C PRO A 157 11.83 17.36 -4.52
N ASP A 158 12.86 17.91 -5.17
CA ASP A 158 12.70 18.83 -6.30
C ASP A 158 12.75 18.13 -7.66
N SER A 159 13.03 16.81 -7.69
CA SER A 159 13.06 16.05 -8.92
C SER A 159 11.67 15.84 -9.53
N LYS A 160 11.61 15.90 -10.86
CA LYS A 160 10.42 15.51 -11.63
C LYS A 160 10.15 14.01 -11.56
N MET A 161 11.16 13.20 -11.24
CA MET A 161 11.08 11.76 -11.11
C MET A 161 10.83 11.30 -9.68
N ASN A 162 10.54 12.22 -8.76
CA ASN A 162 10.01 11.90 -7.44
C ASN A 162 8.48 11.81 -7.51
N PRO A 163 7.86 10.62 -7.41
CA PRO A 163 6.41 10.45 -7.56
C PRO A 163 5.60 11.14 -6.45
N LEU A 164 6.16 11.28 -5.25
CA LEU A 164 5.51 12.03 -4.17
C LEU A 164 5.31 13.48 -4.58
N LYS A 165 6.32 14.08 -5.23
CA LYS A 165 6.21 15.45 -5.73
C LYS A 165 5.37 15.52 -7.01
N SER A 166 5.69 14.72 -8.02
CA SER A 166 5.14 14.89 -9.37
C SER A 166 3.71 14.38 -9.51
N ILE A 167 3.29 13.43 -8.66
CA ILE A 167 1.98 12.79 -8.71
C ILE A 167 1.17 13.09 -7.45
N VAL A 168 1.63 12.70 -6.25
CA VAL A 168 0.81 12.80 -5.02
C VAL A 168 0.36 14.23 -4.74
N THR A 169 1.23 15.23 -4.91
CA THR A 169 0.83 16.64 -4.65
C THR A 169 -0.29 17.15 -5.56
N LYS A 170 -0.58 16.46 -6.69
CA LYS A 170 -1.61 16.85 -7.66
C LYS A 170 -3.01 16.36 -7.32
N PHE A 171 -3.12 15.43 -6.38
CA PHE A 171 -4.40 14.95 -5.90
C PHE A 171 -4.88 15.78 -4.72
N ASP A 172 -6.19 15.82 -4.52
CA ASP A 172 -6.80 16.54 -3.41
C ASP A 172 -6.83 15.65 -2.16
N LYS A 173 -6.90 16.25 -0.97
CA LYS A 173 -7.04 15.50 0.30
C LYS A 173 -8.34 14.67 0.41
N ASP A 174 -9.25 14.91 -0.53
CA ASP A 174 -10.50 14.17 -0.63
C ASP A 174 -10.35 12.95 -1.55
N ASP A 175 -9.26 12.86 -2.33
CA ASP A 175 -8.93 11.66 -3.11
C ASP A 175 -8.37 10.58 -2.18
N PHE A 176 -8.54 9.32 -2.59
CA PHE A 176 -8.00 8.17 -1.88
C PHE A 176 -6.71 7.71 -2.54
N VAL A 177 -5.58 7.90 -1.86
CA VAL A 177 -4.25 7.63 -2.42
C VAL A 177 -3.56 6.49 -1.68
N VAL A 178 -3.19 5.48 -2.45
CA VAL A 178 -2.38 4.34 -2.03
C VAL A 178 -0.98 4.46 -2.62
N VAL A 179 0.03 4.36 -1.77
CA VAL A 179 1.44 4.37 -2.18
C VAL A 179 2.06 3.03 -1.81
N LYS A 180 2.65 2.33 -2.77
CA LYS A 180 3.50 1.15 -2.56
C LYS A 180 4.94 1.51 -2.93
N LEU A 181 5.88 1.20 -2.05
CA LEU A 181 7.30 1.45 -2.20
C LEU A 181 8.08 0.16 -1.99
N ASP A 182 8.71 -0.33 -3.05
CA ASP A 182 9.61 -1.49 -3.04
C ASP A 182 10.32 -1.53 -4.39
N ILE A 183 11.53 -0.95 -4.42
CA ILE A 183 12.42 -0.77 -5.58
C ILE A 183 13.80 -1.43 -5.33
N ASP A 184 13.94 -2.23 -4.27
CA ASP A 184 15.18 -2.90 -3.86
C ASP A 184 16.40 -1.98 -3.62
N PHE A 185 16.17 -0.69 -3.32
CA PHE A 185 17.26 0.28 -3.18
C PHE A 185 17.04 1.30 -2.05
N GLY A 186 17.51 0.92 -0.86
CA GLY A 186 17.32 1.69 0.37
C GLY A 186 17.84 3.14 0.35
N LEU A 187 18.81 3.49 -0.51
CA LEU A 187 19.29 4.88 -0.67
C LEU A 187 18.24 5.80 -1.31
N ILE A 188 17.23 5.25 -1.97
CA ILE A 188 16.11 6.00 -2.54
C ILE A 188 14.85 5.77 -1.70
N GLU A 189 14.56 4.53 -1.30
CA GLU A 189 13.36 4.18 -0.54
C GLU A 189 13.28 4.89 0.82
N VAL A 190 14.35 4.83 1.61
CA VAL A 190 14.33 5.39 2.97
C VAL A 190 14.12 6.91 2.95
N PRO A 191 14.80 7.68 2.08
CA PRO A 191 14.47 9.10 1.92
C PRO A 191 13.04 9.38 1.45
N LEU A 192 12.46 8.56 0.56
CA LEU A 192 11.06 8.72 0.14
C LEU A 192 10.08 8.46 1.29
N ALA A 193 10.29 7.39 2.06
CA ALA A 193 9.49 7.10 3.25
C ALA A 193 9.62 8.21 4.31
N LYS A 194 10.81 8.79 4.48
CA LYS A 194 11.03 9.95 5.37
C LYS A 194 10.31 11.21 4.90
N GLN A 195 10.25 11.47 3.59
CA GLN A 195 9.46 12.60 3.07
C GLN A 195 7.98 12.48 3.46
N ILE A 196 7.40 11.28 3.38
CA ILE A 196 6.03 11.03 3.85
C ILE A 196 5.94 11.26 5.36
N TYR A 197 6.90 10.76 6.14
CA TYR A 197 6.90 10.93 7.60
C TYR A 197 6.99 12.40 8.05
N GLU A 198 7.78 13.20 7.36
CA GLU A 198 8.11 14.59 7.72
C GLU A 198 7.10 15.60 7.17
N SER A 199 6.58 15.39 5.95
CA SER A 199 5.68 16.34 5.28
C SER A 199 4.23 16.14 5.72
N GLU A 200 3.65 17.15 6.38
CA GLU A 200 2.22 17.17 6.68
C GLU A 200 1.35 17.14 5.41
N GLU A 201 1.74 17.89 4.38
CA GLU A 201 1.03 17.92 3.09
C GLU A 201 0.91 16.53 2.46
N LEU A 202 1.97 15.72 2.52
CA LEU A 202 1.92 14.35 1.98
C LEU A 202 1.07 13.43 2.87
N ARG A 203 1.16 13.58 4.20
CA ARG A 203 0.38 12.76 5.14
C ARG A 203 -1.13 13.01 5.06
N GLU A 204 -1.54 14.23 4.74
CA GLU A 204 -2.95 14.55 4.53
C GLU A 204 -3.51 13.99 3.21
N LYS A 205 -2.64 13.59 2.28
CA LYS A 205 -3.02 13.09 0.95
C LYS A 205 -2.86 11.59 0.79
N ILE A 206 -2.04 10.93 1.62
CA ILE A 206 -1.75 9.49 1.51
C ILE A 206 -2.53 8.74 2.59
N ASP A 207 -3.54 7.97 2.16
CA ASP A 207 -4.35 7.14 3.04
C ASP A 207 -3.64 5.86 3.43
N GLN A 208 -2.97 5.21 2.47
CA GLN A 208 -2.39 3.88 2.63
C GLN A 208 -0.95 3.86 2.11
N PHE A 209 -0.04 3.33 2.92
CA PHE A 209 1.37 3.24 2.57
C PHE A 209 1.90 1.82 2.77
N TYR A 210 2.27 1.15 1.69
CA TYR A 210 2.90 -0.17 1.71
C TYR A 210 4.39 0.00 1.46
N PHE A 211 5.23 -0.50 2.34
CA PHE A 211 6.67 -0.34 2.20
C PHE A 211 7.44 -1.59 2.64
N GLU A 212 8.33 -2.06 1.77
CA GLU A 212 9.28 -3.12 2.11
C GLU A 212 10.58 -2.49 2.57
N HIS A 213 10.65 -2.22 3.86
CA HIS A 213 11.87 -1.66 4.43
C HIS A 213 12.91 -2.76 4.59
N HIS A 214 13.80 -2.86 3.60
CA HIS A 214 14.95 -3.74 3.57
C HIS A 214 15.94 -3.46 4.71
N VAL A 215 15.68 -3.98 5.92
CA VAL A 215 16.57 -3.80 7.09
C VAL A 215 17.44 -5.01 7.37
N ASN A 216 18.50 -4.83 8.15
CA ASN A 216 19.36 -5.93 8.57
C ASN A 216 18.61 -6.91 9.49
N MET A 217 18.24 -8.06 8.94
CA MET A 217 17.47 -9.11 9.62
C MET A 217 17.84 -10.50 9.10
N LYS A 218 18.16 -11.43 10.00
CA LYS A 218 18.72 -12.74 9.64
C LYS A 218 17.73 -13.60 8.87
N GLU A 219 16.46 -13.51 9.23
CA GLU A 219 15.31 -14.26 8.67
C GLU A 219 15.08 -13.92 7.19
N MET A 220 15.44 -12.69 6.79
CA MET A 220 15.22 -12.16 5.44
C MET A 220 16.52 -12.03 4.63
N ALA A 221 17.69 -12.24 5.25
CA ALA A 221 19.00 -12.07 4.62
C ALA A 221 19.19 -12.87 3.32
N ARG A 222 18.52 -14.03 3.18
CA ARG A 222 18.56 -14.84 1.95
C ARG A 222 17.90 -14.14 0.76
N TRP A 223 16.85 -13.36 1.00
CA TRP A 223 16.04 -12.72 -0.04
C TRP A 223 16.53 -11.31 -0.33
N TRP A 224 16.75 -10.52 0.71
CA TRP A 224 17.18 -9.12 0.59
C TRP A 224 18.66 -8.96 0.26
N THR A 225 19.50 -9.90 0.70
CA THR A 225 20.92 -9.95 0.35
C THR A 225 21.65 -8.62 0.59
N ARG A 226 21.94 -7.85 -0.46
CA ARG A 226 22.69 -6.58 -0.43
C ARG A 226 21.81 -5.34 -0.32
N SER A 227 20.48 -5.45 -0.44
CA SER A 227 19.56 -4.32 -0.30
C SER A 227 19.37 -3.91 1.17
N MET A 228 19.72 -4.78 2.13
CA MET A 228 19.56 -4.53 3.55
C MET A 228 20.34 -3.31 4.03
N ASN A 229 19.63 -2.33 4.57
CA ASN A 229 20.16 -1.11 5.16
C ASN A 229 19.32 -0.70 6.39
N GLY A 230 19.97 -0.26 7.46
CA GLY A 230 19.29 0.07 8.72
C GLY A 230 18.92 -1.15 9.57
N THR A 231 18.08 -0.94 10.58
CA THR A 231 17.79 -1.89 11.66
C THR A 231 16.29 -2.16 11.81
N VAL A 232 15.93 -3.32 12.37
CA VAL A 232 14.54 -3.65 12.73
C VAL A 232 13.91 -2.57 13.60
N LYS A 233 14.66 -2.02 14.56
CA LYS A 233 14.19 -0.95 15.43
C LYS A 233 13.80 0.30 14.65
N GLU A 234 14.67 0.79 13.75
CA GLU A 234 14.38 1.97 12.93
C GLU A 234 13.14 1.76 12.05
N SER A 235 12.96 0.56 11.50
CA SER A 235 11.75 0.23 10.75
C SER A 235 10.50 0.30 11.64
N MET A 236 10.53 -0.32 12.81
CA MET A 236 9.40 -0.30 13.74
C MET A 236 9.05 1.13 14.18
N GLU A 237 10.06 1.95 14.48
CA GLU A 237 9.87 3.37 14.83
C GLU A 237 9.27 4.18 13.68
N LEU A 238 9.74 3.97 12.44
CA LEU A 238 9.21 4.64 11.25
C LEU A 238 7.73 4.30 11.02
N PHE A 239 7.38 3.01 10.99
CA PHE A 239 6.01 2.57 10.74
C PHE A 239 5.07 3.00 11.88
N HIS A 240 5.50 2.85 13.13
CA HIS A 240 4.73 3.31 14.29
C HIS A 240 4.50 4.82 14.22
N GLY A 241 5.54 5.60 13.92
CA GLY A 241 5.44 7.05 13.79
C GLY A 241 4.54 7.50 12.65
N LEU A 242 4.58 6.82 11.50
CA LEU A 242 3.65 7.06 10.39
C LEU A 242 2.18 6.83 10.79
N ARG A 243 1.90 5.71 11.48
CA ARG A 243 0.55 5.38 11.98
C ARG A 243 0.05 6.40 13.01
N GLN A 244 0.91 6.81 13.95
CA GLN A 244 0.60 7.88 14.91
C GLN A 244 0.28 9.22 14.23
N LYS A 245 0.88 9.46 13.07
CA LYS A 245 0.72 10.66 12.26
C LYS A 245 -0.41 10.58 11.23
N GLY A 246 -1.20 9.50 11.25
CA GLY A 246 -2.40 9.32 10.44
C GLY A 246 -2.24 8.61 9.10
N VAL A 247 -1.03 8.15 8.76
CA VAL A 247 -0.81 7.35 7.55
C VAL A 247 -0.90 5.88 7.92
N ALA A 248 -1.83 5.15 7.31
CA ALA A 248 -1.94 3.71 7.50
C ALA A 248 -0.79 3.01 6.77
N SER A 249 0.31 2.76 7.49
CA SER A 249 1.49 2.12 6.93
C SER A 249 1.50 0.60 7.17
N HIS A 250 1.85 -0.19 6.15
CA HIS A 250 1.84 -1.65 6.15
C HIS A 250 3.17 -2.20 5.64
N PHE A 251 3.72 -3.23 6.30
CA PHE A 251 4.91 -3.91 5.80
C PHE A 251 4.58 -4.64 4.49
N TRP A 252 5.37 -4.38 3.45
CA TRP A 252 5.26 -5.04 2.15
C TRP A 252 6.17 -6.28 2.05
N VAL A 253 5.81 -7.19 1.14
CA VAL A 253 6.20 -8.61 1.06
C VAL A 253 7.39 -8.95 0.19
#